data_AF-A0A835L8D0-F1
#
_entry.id   AF-A0A835L8D0-F1
#
_cell.length_a   1.000
_cell.length_b   1.000
_cell.length_c   1.000
_cell.angle_alpha   90.00
_cell.angle_beta   90.00
_cell.angle_gamma   90.00
#
_symmetry.space_group_name_H-M   'P 1'
#
loop_
_entity.id
_entity.type
_entity.pdbx_description
1 polymer ?
#
loop_
_entity_poly.entity_id
_entity_poly.type
_entity_poly.pdbx_seq_one_letter_code
_entity_poly.pdbx_strand_id
1 'polypeptide(L)'
;MMQESHFEDTNLSMNTRILKIHHHIDSLTKYLTPLLPIANCHMVEFITQNHWDNLLPVPLREVLNGLQFNEALKQFWTAAESKETKDTGILANWIHTARSHCVSVNNDYCLSAEQLRERIKTWGGEIKPEIRVKEFMTSKKSYEVQTMSALVASLQAARGAQCCVEAGGGRGQLPVALCLAYSVPSLTIDCDAQAVAAAPNRIRIIQKQWHAIAKRIQNGIEERIDEGINKNLHRFATAYITEHTDIAAIVKDKFPELAGQDIKLLLTGLHTCGNLGPDSLRIFVQQPSTAAVFNVPCCYHLLTEAVDGQLFDVFQRDYGGEDTKQGFPMSEYLKGYNLGRNARMLAAQSIDRVVNDRQLPSISLLYRALLQVISLRNCHFSC
;
A
#
# COMPACT_ATOMS: atom_id res chain seq x y z
N MET A 1 -41.80 9.43 4.99
CA MET A 1 -42.09 8.67 3.75
C MET A 1 -41.00 8.73 2.68
N MET A 2 -40.65 9.86 2.03
CA MET A 2 -39.57 9.84 1.00
C MET A 2 -38.12 9.76 1.53
N GLN A 3 -37.88 10.13 2.79
CA GLN A 3 -36.55 9.98 3.43
C GLN A 3 -36.31 8.59 4.01
N GLU A 4 -37.36 7.88 4.43
CA GLU A 4 -37.26 6.52 5.00
C GLU A 4 -36.96 5.48 3.91
N SER A 5 -37.59 5.60 2.73
CA SER A 5 -37.35 4.68 1.60
C SER A 5 -35.91 4.75 1.08
N HIS A 6 -35.32 5.95 1.02
CA HIS A 6 -33.91 6.11 0.63
C HIS A 6 -32.95 5.53 1.67
N PHE A 7 -33.27 5.60 2.96
CA PHE A 7 -32.44 5.03 4.02
C PHE A 7 -32.47 3.49 4.02
N GLU A 8 -33.64 2.89 3.78
CA GLU A 8 -33.81 1.43 3.66
C GLU A 8 -33.08 0.85 2.44
N ASP A 9 -33.20 1.47 1.26
CA ASP A 9 -32.50 1.02 0.04
C ASP A 9 -30.97 1.12 0.18
N THR A 10 -30.48 2.16 0.85
CA THR A 10 -29.03 2.37 1.05
C THR A 10 -28.46 1.32 2.01
N ASN A 11 -29.20 0.99 3.08
CA ASN A 11 -28.84 -0.06 4.03
C ASN A 11 -28.86 -1.46 3.39
N LEU A 12 -29.86 -1.76 2.56
CA LEU A 12 -29.95 -3.03 1.84
C LEU A 12 -28.79 -3.19 0.84
N SER A 13 -28.45 -2.12 0.11
CA SER A 13 -27.29 -2.07 -0.81
C SER A 13 -25.96 -2.27 -0.07
N MET A 14 -25.80 -1.64 1.09
CA MET A 14 -24.58 -1.76 1.91
C MET A 14 -24.43 -3.17 2.48
N ASN A 15 -25.51 -3.75 3.01
CA ASN A 15 -25.53 -5.13 3.49
C ASN A 15 -25.18 -6.13 2.37
N THR A 16 -25.71 -5.91 1.16
CA THR A 16 -25.38 -6.74 0.00
C THR A 16 -23.89 -6.67 -0.36
N ARG A 17 -23.29 -5.48 -0.31
CA ARG A 17 -21.84 -5.30 -0.56
C ARG A 17 -20.98 -5.97 0.50
N ILE A 18 -21.33 -5.84 1.77
CA ILE A 18 -20.61 -6.50 2.88
C ILE A 18 -20.66 -8.02 2.72
N LEU A 19 -21.84 -8.59 2.39
CA LEU A 19 -21.99 -10.03 2.14
C LEU A 19 -21.11 -10.52 0.98
N LYS A 20 -21.04 -9.76 -0.12
CA LYS A 20 -20.14 -10.06 -1.25
C LYS A 20 -18.67 -10.05 -0.82
N ILE A 21 -18.26 -9.08 0.01
CA ILE A 21 -16.89 -8.99 0.54
C ILE A 21 -16.59 -10.21 1.42
N HIS A 22 -17.47 -10.54 2.35
CA HIS A 22 -17.32 -11.71 3.22
C HIS A 22 -17.20 -12.99 2.41
N HIS A 23 -18.08 -13.20 1.42
CA HIS A 23 -18.00 -14.37 0.54
C HIS A 23 -16.66 -14.47 -0.21
N HIS A 24 -16.14 -13.34 -0.70
CA HIS A 24 -14.84 -13.33 -1.35
C HIS A 24 -13.70 -13.64 -0.36
N ILE A 25 -13.74 -13.06 0.84
CA ILE A 25 -12.79 -13.35 1.91
C ILE A 25 -12.84 -14.84 2.31
N ASP A 26 -14.01 -15.44 2.45
CA ASP A 26 -14.17 -16.86 2.76
C ASP A 26 -13.58 -17.75 1.67
N SER A 27 -13.85 -17.41 0.40
CA SER A 27 -13.29 -18.12 -0.74
C SER A 27 -11.76 -18.05 -0.75
N LEU A 28 -11.19 -16.85 -0.53
CA LEU A 28 -9.74 -16.63 -0.46
C LEU A 28 -9.11 -17.35 0.72
N THR A 29 -9.69 -17.25 1.92
CA THR A 29 -9.14 -17.90 3.12
C THR A 29 -9.22 -19.42 3.00
N LYS A 30 -10.31 -19.98 2.47
CA LYS A 30 -10.44 -21.41 2.19
C LYS A 30 -9.37 -21.90 1.21
N TYR A 31 -9.07 -21.13 0.16
CA TYR A 31 -8.03 -21.46 -0.80
C TYR A 31 -6.61 -21.33 -0.21
N LEU A 32 -6.36 -20.23 0.51
CA LEU A 32 -5.02 -19.88 0.98
C LEU A 32 -4.61 -20.67 2.23
N THR A 33 -5.52 -21.01 3.14
CA THR A 33 -5.22 -21.71 4.41
C THR A 33 -4.32 -22.94 4.23
N PRO A 34 -4.63 -23.92 3.34
CA PRO A 34 -3.75 -25.07 3.13
C PRO A 34 -2.41 -24.71 2.46
N LEU A 35 -2.32 -23.54 1.84
CA LEU A 35 -1.13 -23.02 1.16
C LEU A 35 -0.31 -22.06 2.02
N LEU A 36 -0.78 -21.70 3.22
CA LEU A 36 -0.01 -20.85 4.13
C LEU A 36 1.38 -21.42 4.50
N PRO A 37 1.58 -22.75 4.67
CA PRO A 37 2.90 -23.31 4.89
C PRO A 37 3.88 -23.01 3.74
N ILE A 38 3.44 -23.16 2.48
CA ILE A 38 4.29 -22.83 1.32
C ILE A 38 4.43 -21.32 1.12
N ALA A 39 3.40 -20.52 1.42
CA ALA A 39 3.49 -19.06 1.37
C ALA A 39 4.41 -18.49 2.46
N ASN A 40 4.55 -19.18 3.60
CA ASN A 40 5.47 -18.78 4.67
C ASN A 40 6.84 -19.46 4.60
N CYS A 41 7.05 -20.35 3.63
CA CYS A 41 8.33 -21.01 3.41
C CYS A 41 9.41 -20.00 3.06
N HIS A 42 10.54 -20.00 3.77
CA HIS A 42 11.72 -19.29 3.29
C HIS A 42 12.34 -20.09 2.11
N MET A 43 12.74 -19.43 1.02
CA MET A 43 13.24 -20.15 -0.18
C MET A 43 14.42 -21.08 0.07
N VAL A 44 15.23 -20.82 1.11
CA VAL A 44 16.29 -21.76 1.53
C VAL A 44 15.71 -23.03 2.15
N GLU A 45 14.71 -22.89 3.02
CA GLU A 45 14.02 -24.02 3.66
C GLU A 45 13.33 -24.89 2.61
N PHE A 46 12.86 -24.27 1.51
CA PHE A 46 12.31 -25.00 0.38
C PHE A 46 13.21 -26.14 -0.09
N ILE A 47 14.51 -25.85 -0.16
CA ILE A 47 15.55 -26.79 -0.56
C ILE A 47 15.93 -27.70 0.62
N THR A 48 16.20 -27.12 1.80
CA THR A 48 16.81 -27.87 2.91
C THR A 48 15.84 -28.77 3.67
N GLN A 49 14.54 -28.49 3.62
CA GLN A 49 13.48 -29.24 4.34
C GLN A 49 12.57 -30.04 3.39
N ASN A 50 13.00 -30.22 2.14
CA ASN A 50 12.27 -30.97 1.11
C ASN A 50 10.80 -30.50 0.95
N HIS A 51 10.57 -29.19 0.93
CA HIS A 51 9.21 -28.65 0.79
C HIS A 51 8.61 -28.90 -0.59
N TRP A 52 9.45 -29.24 -1.59
CA TRP A 52 8.96 -29.80 -2.85
C TRP A 52 7.98 -30.94 -2.58
N ASP A 53 8.43 -32.01 -1.92
CA ASP A 53 7.58 -33.18 -1.68
C ASP A 53 6.53 -32.96 -0.59
N ASN A 54 6.85 -32.14 0.41
CA ASN A 54 6.03 -32.00 1.61
C ASN A 54 4.90 -30.97 1.48
N LEU A 55 5.09 -29.91 0.68
CA LEU A 55 4.17 -28.78 0.61
C LEU A 55 3.49 -28.59 -0.75
N LEU A 56 4.04 -29.11 -1.85
CA LEU A 56 3.38 -29.00 -3.16
C LEU A 56 2.37 -30.14 -3.39
N PRO A 57 1.21 -29.82 -4.01
CA PRO A 57 0.25 -30.84 -4.44
C PRO A 57 0.88 -31.87 -5.38
N VAL A 58 0.57 -33.14 -5.17
CA VAL A 58 1.07 -34.27 -5.98
C VAL A 58 0.84 -34.07 -7.49
N PRO A 59 -0.37 -33.70 -7.97
CA PRO A 59 -0.59 -33.55 -9.41
C PRO A 59 0.27 -32.46 -10.04
N LEU A 60 0.56 -31.39 -9.28
CA LEU A 60 1.43 -30.31 -9.74
C LEU A 60 2.88 -30.79 -9.86
N ARG A 61 3.36 -31.57 -8.88
CA ARG A 61 4.71 -32.16 -8.92
C ARG A 61 4.89 -33.14 -10.07
N GLU A 62 3.93 -34.02 -10.29
CA GLU A 62 4.00 -35.02 -11.37
C GLU A 62 4.14 -34.37 -12.75
N VAL A 63 3.34 -33.33 -13.00
CA VAL A 63 3.47 -32.55 -14.24
C VAL A 63 4.82 -31.87 -14.33
N LEU A 64 5.26 -31.17 -13.28
CA LEU A 64 6.53 -30.43 -13.32
C LEU A 64 7.75 -31.36 -13.46
N ASN A 65 7.73 -32.54 -12.82
CA ASN A 65 8.81 -33.54 -12.94
C ASN A 65 8.89 -34.16 -14.34
N GLY A 66 7.78 -34.20 -15.09
CA GLY A 66 7.74 -34.70 -16.45
C GLY A 66 8.24 -33.70 -17.51
N LEU A 67 8.46 -32.44 -17.15
CA LEU A 67 8.85 -31.37 -18.06
C LEU A 67 10.33 -31.04 -17.96
N GLN A 68 10.92 -30.65 -19.10
CA GLN A 68 12.23 -29.99 -19.06
C GLN A 68 12.11 -28.59 -18.45
N PHE A 69 13.15 -28.11 -17.77
CA PHE A 69 13.13 -26.84 -17.04
C PHE A 69 12.65 -25.65 -17.91
N ASN A 70 13.17 -25.51 -19.13
CA ASN A 70 12.79 -24.42 -20.04
C ASN A 70 11.34 -24.55 -20.53
N GLU A 71 10.82 -25.77 -20.61
CA GLU A 71 9.43 -26.02 -20.97
C GLU A 71 8.48 -25.64 -19.83
N ALA A 72 8.82 -26.04 -18.59
CA ALA A 72 8.07 -25.65 -17.39
C ALA A 72 8.03 -24.12 -17.23
N LEU A 73 9.15 -23.43 -17.43
CA LEU A 73 9.19 -21.97 -17.42
C LEU A 73 8.31 -21.35 -18.50
N LYS A 74 8.38 -21.86 -19.74
CA LYS A 74 7.53 -21.37 -20.83
C LYS A 74 6.05 -21.53 -20.52
N GLN A 75 5.64 -22.68 -19.98
CA GLN A 75 4.26 -22.92 -19.56
C GLN A 75 3.84 -21.98 -18.42
N PHE A 76 4.69 -21.81 -17.39
CA PHE A 76 4.44 -20.89 -16.28
C PHE A 76 4.22 -19.45 -16.76
N TRP A 77 5.13 -18.90 -17.57
CA TRP A 77 5.02 -17.53 -18.06
C TRP A 77 3.80 -17.35 -18.96
N THR A 78 3.51 -18.33 -19.83
CA THR A 78 2.32 -18.29 -20.70
C THR A 78 1.03 -18.22 -19.87
N ALA A 79 0.91 -19.07 -18.84
CA ALA A 79 -0.26 -19.07 -17.96
C ALA A 79 -0.33 -17.84 -17.03
N ALA A 80 0.81 -17.29 -16.62
CA ALA A 80 0.87 -16.11 -15.77
C ALA A 80 0.53 -14.81 -16.53
N GLU A 81 0.89 -14.74 -17.83
CA GLU A 81 0.58 -13.62 -18.74
C GLU A 81 -0.86 -13.70 -19.28
N SER A 82 -1.40 -14.90 -19.52
CA SER A 82 -2.72 -15.04 -20.13
C SER A 82 -3.85 -14.67 -19.16
N LYS A 83 -4.81 -13.88 -19.67
CA LYS A 83 -6.07 -13.58 -18.99
C LYS A 83 -7.18 -14.58 -19.34
N GLU A 84 -6.96 -15.46 -20.33
CA GLU A 84 -7.96 -16.40 -20.85
C GLU A 84 -7.48 -17.85 -20.84
N THR A 85 -8.43 -18.74 -20.56
CA THR A 85 -8.30 -20.16 -20.22
C THR A 85 -8.52 -21.07 -21.44
N LYS A 86 -7.58 -21.09 -22.39
CA LYS A 86 -7.56 -22.17 -23.41
C LYS A 86 -6.66 -23.33 -23.00
N ASP A 87 -5.69 -23.09 -22.12
CA ASP A 87 -4.85 -24.13 -21.54
C ASP A 87 -5.54 -24.71 -20.29
N THR A 88 -5.72 -26.03 -20.29
CA THR A 88 -6.35 -26.79 -19.19
C THR A 88 -5.32 -27.66 -18.44
N GLY A 89 -4.03 -27.45 -18.69
CA GLY A 89 -2.96 -28.11 -17.96
C GLY A 89 -3.00 -27.82 -16.46
N ILE A 90 -2.54 -28.76 -15.64
CA ILE A 90 -2.58 -28.67 -14.17
C ILE A 90 -1.85 -27.41 -13.66
N LEU A 91 -0.68 -27.08 -14.23
CA LEU A 91 0.06 -25.87 -13.89
C LEU A 91 -0.71 -24.60 -14.24
N ALA A 92 -1.29 -24.53 -15.44
CA ALA A 92 -2.09 -23.39 -15.87
C ALA A 92 -3.32 -23.20 -14.98
N ASN A 93 -4.06 -24.27 -14.70
CA ASN A 93 -5.22 -24.25 -13.80
C ASN A 93 -4.83 -23.77 -12.39
N TRP A 94 -3.69 -24.22 -11.85
CA TRP A 94 -3.19 -23.76 -10.57
C TRP A 94 -2.96 -22.24 -10.55
N ILE A 95 -2.27 -21.72 -11.57
CA ILE A 95 -1.97 -20.28 -11.71
C ILE A 95 -3.26 -19.48 -11.90
N HIS A 96 -4.17 -19.93 -12.78
CA HIS A 96 -5.44 -19.25 -13.02
C HIS A 96 -6.35 -19.24 -11.80
N THR A 97 -6.38 -20.34 -11.04
CA THR A 97 -7.14 -20.41 -9.77
C THR A 97 -6.57 -19.42 -8.76
N ALA A 98 -5.24 -19.39 -8.57
CA ALA A 98 -4.60 -18.41 -7.69
C ALA A 98 -4.94 -16.96 -8.10
N ARG A 99 -4.88 -16.67 -9.41
CA ARG A 99 -5.20 -15.35 -9.97
C ARG A 99 -6.68 -14.98 -9.85
N SER A 100 -7.60 -15.95 -9.84
CA SER A 100 -9.03 -15.66 -9.68
C SER A 100 -9.40 -15.11 -8.29
N HIS A 101 -8.51 -15.29 -7.31
CA HIS A 101 -8.66 -14.69 -5.98
C HIS A 101 -8.04 -13.29 -5.86
N CYS A 102 -7.39 -12.77 -6.92
CA CYS A 102 -6.93 -11.38 -6.94
C CYS A 102 -8.13 -10.43 -7.00
N VAL A 103 -8.04 -9.33 -6.26
CA VAL A 103 -9.06 -8.27 -6.35
C VAL A 103 -9.05 -7.65 -7.75
N SER A 104 -10.23 -7.64 -8.38
CA SER A 104 -10.46 -6.98 -9.66
C SER A 104 -11.38 -5.78 -9.48
N VAL A 105 -11.32 -4.82 -10.41
CA VAL A 105 -12.26 -3.70 -10.46
C VAL A 105 -13.67 -4.26 -10.62
N ASN A 106 -14.54 -3.96 -9.66
CA ASN A 106 -15.87 -4.58 -9.57
C ASN A 106 -16.99 -3.58 -9.27
N ASN A 107 -16.67 -2.28 -9.18
CA ASN A 107 -17.61 -1.18 -8.90
C ASN A 107 -18.32 -1.24 -7.53
N ASP A 108 -18.13 -2.31 -6.76
CA ASP A 108 -18.72 -2.49 -5.44
C ASP A 108 -17.79 -1.92 -4.35
N TYR A 109 -16.55 -2.40 -4.32
CA TYR A 109 -15.52 -2.03 -3.31
C TYR A 109 -14.12 -1.84 -3.90
N CYS A 110 -13.90 -2.21 -5.16
CA CYS A 110 -12.69 -1.89 -5.90
C CYS A 110 -13.05 -1.08 -7.15
N LEU A 111 -12.48 0.13 -7.24
CA LEU A 111 -12.72 1.09 -8.32
C LEU A 111 -11.46 1.28 -9.16
N SER A 112 -11.65 1.55 -10.46
CA SER A 112 -10.57 2.07 -11.29
C SER A 112 -10.26 3.53 -10.93
N ALA A 113 -9.08 4.01 -11.36
CA ALA A 113 -8.71 5.42 -11.18
C ALA A 113 -9.73 6.38 -11.85
N GLU A 114 -10.27 6.00 -13.00
CA GLU A 114 -11.28 6.81 -13.70
C GLU A 114 -12.62 6.83 -12.96
N GLN A 115 -13.03 5.70 -12.39
CA GLN A 115 -14.24 5.64 -11.58
C GLN A 115 -14.11 6.43 -10.29
N LEU A 116 -12.93 6.45 -9.68
CA LEU A 116 -12.64 7.32 -8.55
C LEU A 116 -12.75 8.80 -8.93
N ARG A 117 -12.24 9.19 -10.11
CA ARG A 117 -12.39 10.55 -10.64
C ARG A 117 -13.87 10.91 -10.81
N GLU A 118 -14.66 10.06 -11.44
CA GLU A 118 -16.11 10.29 -11.58
C GLU A 118 -16.80 10.38 -10.22
N ARG A 119 -16.42 9.54 -9.26
CA ARG A 119 -16.98 9.60 -7.90
C ARG A 119 -16.67 10.93 -7.20
N ILE A 120 -15.45 11.46 -7.35
CA ILE A 120 -15.10 12.78 -6.80
C ILE A 120 -15.98 13.88 -7.41
N LYS A 121 -16.27 13.81 -8.71
CA LYS A 121 -17.21 14.74 -9.37
C LYS A 121 -18.62 14.64 -8.77
N THR A 122 -19.12 13.43 -8.49
CA THR A 122 -20.43 13.26 -7.84
C THR A 122 -20.48 13.86 -6.44
N TRP A 123 -19.34 14.04 -5.78
CA TRP A 123 -19.25 14.72 -4.48
C TRP A 123 -19.12 16.25 -4.60
N GLY A 124 -19.25 16.81 -5.81
CA GLY A 124 -19.08 18.24 -6.07
C GLY A 124 -17.62 18.68 -6.24
N GLY A 125 -16.68 17.73 -6.33
CA GLY A 125 -15.28 18.02 -6.59
C GLY A 125 -14.98 18.27 -8.07
N GLU A 126 -13.95 19.06 -8.32
CA GLU A 126 -13.35 19.21 -9.66
C GLU A 126 -12.08 18.36 -9.75
N ILE A 127 -11.88 17.65 -10.86
CA ILE A 127 -10.64 16.91 -11.09
C ILE A 127 -9.53 17.85 -11.49
N LYS A 128 -8.53 17.96 -10.63
CA LYS A 128 -7.34 18.79 -10.87
C LYS A 128 -6.42 18.13 -11.90
N PRO A 129 -5.75 18.92 -12.75
CA PRO A 129 -4.81 18.39 -13.74
C PRO A 129 -3.59 17.79 -13.05
N GLU A 130 -2.95 16.80 -13.68
CA GLU A 130 -1.73 16.21 -13.15
C GLU A 130 -0.53 17.15 -13.33
N ILE A 131 0.40 17.10 -12.37
CA ILE A 131 1.61 17.93 -12.39
C ILE A 131 2.82 17.01 -12.26
N ARG A 132 3.68 17.02 -13.28
CA ARG A 132 4.90 16.22 -13.31
C ARG A 132 6.09 17.05 -12.86
N VAL A 133 6.78 16.58 -11.83
CA VAL A 133 8.03 17.18 -11.33
C VAL A 133 9.21 16.32 -11.78
N LYS A 134 10.03 16.83 -12.69
CA LYS A 134 11.09 16.04 -13.37
C LYS A 134 12.38 15.89 -12.55
N GLU A 135 12.61 16.77 -11.59
CA GLU A 135 13.82 16.80 -10.77
C GLU A 135 13.50 16.54 -9.29
N PHE A 136 14.54 16.41 -8.46
CA PHE A 136 14.43 16.21 -7.01
C PHE A 136 13.75 14.90 -6.54
N MET A 137 13.49 13.96 -7.45
CA MET A 137 13.02 12.62 -7.10
C MET A 137 13.29 11.62 -8.23
N THR A 138 13.28 10.33 -7.92
CA THR A 138 13.39 9.25 -8.92
C THR A 138 12.18 9.26 -9.86
N SER A 139 12.32 8.73 -11.08
CA SER A 139 11.21 8.61 -12.05
C SER A 139 9.97 7.91 -11.47
N LYS A 140 10.16 6.84 -10.68
CA LYS A 140 9.06 6.14 -10.00
C LYS A 140 8.32 7.06 -9.03
N LYS A 141 9.05 7.70 -8.12
CA LYS A 141 8.48 8.65 -7.14
C LYS A 141 7.80 9.84 -7.82
N SER A 142 8.36 10.34 -8.93
CA SER A 142 7.75 11.40 -9.75
C SER A 142 6.39 11.00 -10.30
N TYR A 143 6.29 9.79 -10.85
CA TYR A 143 5.01 9.23 -11.32
C TYR A 143 3.99 9.07 -10.18
N GLU A 144 4.40 8.48 -9.04
CA GLU A 144 3.53 8.31 -7.88
C GLU A 144 2.99 9.66 -7.35
N VAL A 145 3.86 10.67 -7.20
CA VAL A 145 3.49 12.01 -6.74
C VAL A 145 2.59 12.72 -7.76
N GLN A 146 2.89 12.60 -9.06
CA GLN A 146 2.08 13.19 -10.14
C GLN A 146 0.63 12.71 -10.06
N THR A 147 0.42 11.39 -10.00
CA THR A 147 -0.93 10.81 -9.97
C THR A 147 -1.63 11.08 -8.65
N MET A 148 -0.95 10.86 -7.52
CA MET A 148 -1.58 10.98 -6.20
C MET A 148 -1.89 12.43 -5.82
N SER A 149 -1.02 13.39 -6.12
CA SER A 149 -1.24 14.80 -5.75
C SER A 149 -2.49 15.40 -6.42
N ALA A 150 -2.72 15.08 -7.70
CA ALA A 150 -3.92 15.52 -8.42
C ALA A 150 -5.21 14.98 -7.79
N LEU A 151 -5.24 13.68 -7.47
CA LEU A 151 -6.40 13.04 -6.84
C LEU A 151 -6.63 13.55 -5.41
N VAL A 152 -5.56 13.71 -4.63
CA VAL A 152 -5.64 14.25 -3.26
C VAL A 152 -6.13 15.69 -3.26
N ALA A 153 -5.64 16.55 -4.16
CA ALA A 153 -6.14 17.93 -4.29
C ALA A 153 -7.62 17.97 -4.71
N SER A 154 -8.02 17.10 -5.64
CA SER A 154 -9.43 16.98 -6.07
C SER A 154 -10.34 16.53 -4.92
N LEU A 155 -9.89 15.55 -4.13
CA LEU A 155 -10.62 15.04 -2.98
C LEU A 155 -10.68 16.05 -1.82
N GLN A 156 -9.57 16.77 -1.56
CA GLN A 156 -9.50 17.82 -0.54
C GLN A 156 -10.57 18.89 -0.79
N ALA A 157 -10.69 19.36 -2.03
CA ALA A 157 -11.72 20.32 -2.42
C ALA A 157 -13.14 19.74 -2.24
N ALA A 158 -13.38 18.51 -2.70
CA ALA A 158 -14.68 17.85 -2.60
C ALA A 158 -15.14 17.62 -1.15
N ARG A 159 -14.20 17.49 -0.20
CA ARG A 159 -14.48 17.25 1.22
C ARG A 159 -14.38 18.50 2.08
N GLY A 160 -14.01 19.64 1.49
CA GLY A 160 -13.83 20.91 2.20
C GLY A 160 -12.79 20.83 3.31
N ALA A 161 -11.74 20.02 3.13
CA ALA A 161 -10.67 19.90 4.12
C ALA A 161 -9.75 21.12 4.05
N GLN A 162 -9.44 21.75 5.19
CA GLN A 162 -8.58 22.94 5.25
C GLN A 162 -7.09 22.60 5.11
N CYS A 163 -6.67 21.37 5.44
CA CYS A 163 -5.28 20.95 5.38
C CYS A 163 -5.15 19.46 5.03
N CYS A 164 -4.18 19.13 4.18
CA CYS A 164 -3.78 17.75 3.89
C CYS A 164 -2.61 17.34 4.80
N VAL A 165 -2.78 16.28 5.57
CA VAL A 165 -1.74 15.78 6.49
C VAL A 165 -1.12 14.52 5.90
N GLU A 166 0.16 14.55 5.52
CA GLU A 166 0.90 13.36 5.09
C GLU A 166 1.50 12.64 6.29
N ALA A 167 1.06 11.40 6.51
CA ALA A 167 1.60 10.47 7.49
C ALA A 167 2.81 9.72 6.90
N GLY A 168 3.98 9.82 7.55
CA GLY A 168 5.21 9.15 7.10
C GLY A 168 5.79 9.73 5.80
N GLY A 169 5.64 11.04 5.61
CA GLY A 169 6.04 11.71 4.36
C GLY A 169 7.53 11.97 4.21
N GLY A 170 8.33 11.75 5.26
CA GLY A 170 9.76 12.01 5.34
C GLY A 170 10.10 13.45 4.93
N ARG A 171 10.60 13.60 3.71
CA ARG A 171 11.00 14.90 3.13
C ARG A 171 9.84 15.68 2.48
N GLY A 172 8.60 15.19 2.57
CA GLY A 172 7.37 15.90 2.16
C GLY A 172 7.16 16.03 0.65
N GLN A 173 7.50 15.01 -0.14
CA GLN A 173 7.45 15.09 -1.62
C GLN A 173 6.03 15.30 -2.16
N LEU A 174 5.03 14.61 -1.61
CA LEU A 174 3.63 14.76 -2.01
C LEU A 174 3.05 16.11 -1.55
N PRO A 175 3.19 16.52 -0.27
CA PRO A 175 2.78 17.83 0.23
C PRO A 175 3.42 19.03 -0.48
N VAL A 176 4.67 18.90 -0.93
CA VAL A 176 5.31 19.93 -1.77
C VAL A 176 4.56 20.12 -3.09
N ALA A 177 4.16 19.03 -3.75
CA ALA A 177 3.34 19.12 -4.96
C ALA A 177 1.94 19.70 -4.66
N LEU A 178 1.31 19.30 -3.54
CA LEU A 178 0.02 19.86 -3.09
C LEU A 178 0.09 21.38 -2.88
N CYS A 179 1.11 21.84 -2.17
CA CYS A 179 1.33 23.25 -1.85
C CYS A 179 1.65 24.07 -3.11
N LEU A 180 2.62 23.65 -3.92
CA LEU A 180 3.15 24.47 -5.02
C LEU A 180 2.31 24.38 -6.29
N ALA A 181 1.63 23.26 -6.53
CA ALA A 181 0.89 23.04 -7.76
C ALA A 181 -0.62 23.32 -7.63
N TYR A 182 -1.16 23.16 -6.42
CA TYR A 182 -2.61 23.26 -6.18
C TYR A 182 -2.97 24.27 -5.09
N SER A 183 -1.98 24.97 -4.50
CA SER A 183 -2.18 25.91 -3.38
C SER A 183 -2.92 25.31 -2.19
N VAL A 184 -2.70 24.01 -1.92
CA VAL A 184 -3.33 23.29 -0.82
C VAL A 184 -2.44 23.34 0.43
N PRO A 185 -2.94 23.85 1.58
CA PRO A 185 -2.25 23.76 2.86
C PRO A 185 -1.95 22.32 3.23
N SER A 186 -0.72 22.06 3.67
CA SER A 186 -0.31 20.69 3.97
C SER A 186 0.71 20.59 5.09
N LEU A 187 0.63 19.50 5.84
CA LEU A 187 1.52 19.15 6.93
C LEU A 187 2.18 17.79 6.64
N THR A 188 3.49 17.70 6.72
CA THR A 188 4.17 16.40 6.77
C THR A 188 4.43 16.04 8.23
N ILE A 189 4.02 14.84 8.64
CA ILE A 189 4.34 14.27 9.95
C ILE A 189 5.22 13.04 9.73
N ASP A 190 6.39 13.02 10.37
CA ASP A 190 7.30 11.88 10.31
C ASP A 190 8.02 11.67 11.65
N CYS A 191 8.44 10.45 11.94
CA CYS A 191 9.16 10.13 13.17
C CYS A 191 10.68 10.39 13.06
N ASP A 192 11.23 10.46 11.83
CA ASP A 192 12.64 10.81 11.62
C ASP A 192 12.84 12.33 11.76
N ALA A 193 13.23 12.75 12.97
CA ALA A 193 13.51 14.14 13.32
C ALA A 193 14.58 14.78 12.41
N GLN A 194 15.59 14.02 11.97
CA GLN A 194 16.65 14.55 11.13
C GLN A 194 16.16 14.81 9.71
N ALA A 195 15.39 13.87 9.14
CA ALA A 195 14.78 14.05 7.83
C ALA A 195 13.81 15.25 7.83
N VAL A 196 12.99 15.39 8.88
CA VAL A 196 12.06 16.51 9.06
C VAL A 196 12.81 17.85 9.16
N ALA A 197 13.87 17.93 9.97
CA ALA A 197 14.63 19.16 10.13
C ALA A 197 15.34 19.61 8.84
N ALA A 198 15.78 18.66 7.99
CA ALA A 198 16.45 18.96 6.73
C ALA A 198 15.49 19.35 5.59
N ALA A 199 14.21 18.99 5.69
CA ALA A 199 13.25 19.11 4.60
C ALA A 199 12.92 20.57 4.18
N PRO A 200 12.75 21.55 5.09
CA PRO A 200 12.45 22.94 4.72
C PRO A 200 13.50 23.57 3.77
N ASN A 201 14.78 23.26 3.99
CA ASN A 201 15.87 23.75 3.13
C ASN A 201 15.75 23.21 1.71
N ARG A 202 15.39 21.93 1.56
CA ARG A 202 15.14 21.29 0.26
C ARG A 202 13.96 21.95 -0.46
N ILE A 203 12.87 22.22 0.26
CA ILE A 203 11.68 22.88 -0.32
C ILE A 203 12.03 24.27 -0.84
N ARG A 204 12.84 25.04 -0.12
CA ARG A 204 13.26 26.37 -0.57
C ARG A 204 13.99 26.33 -1.92
N ILE A 205 14.74 25.26 -2.21
CA ILE A 205 15.41 25.06 -3.50
C ILE A 205 14.35 24.74 -4.58
N ILE A 206 13.45 23.79 -4.30
CA ILE A 206 12.36 23.41 -5.20
C ILE A 206 11.49 24.63 -5.57
N GLN A 207 11.13 25.45 -4.60
CA GLN A 207 10.35 26.67 -4.80
C GLN A 207 11.01 27.67 -5.75
N LYS A 208 12.35 27.78 -5.74
CA LYS A 208 13.07 28.69 -6.65
C LYS A 208 13.08 28.19 -8.09
N GLN A 209 13.04 26.87 -8.29
CA GLN A 209 13.17 26.23 -9.58
C GLN A 209 11.84 25.69 -10.12
N TRP A 210 10.75 25.86 -9.38
CA TRP A 210 9.44 25.23 -9.62
C TRP A 210 8.97 25.33 -11.09
N HIS A 211 8.93 26.54 -11.65
CA HIS A 211 8.46 26.78 -13.02
C HIS A 211 9.31 26.09 -14.10
N ALA A 212 10.59 25.80 -13.80
CA ALA A 212 11.47 25.06 -14.69
C ALA A 212 11.20 23.55 -14.63
N ILE A 213 11.04 23.01 -13.42
CA ILE A 213 11.02 21.57 -13.14
C ILE A 213 9.63 20.94 -13.15
N ALA A 214 8.57 21.73 -12.94
CA ALA A 214 7.18 21.29 -12.91
C ALA A 214 6.47 21.59 -14.23
N LYS A 215 5.73 20.61 -14.74
CA LYS A 215 4.91 20.72 -15.95
C LYS A 215 3.49 20.25 -15.67
N ARG A 216 2.51 21.03 -16.10
CA ARG A 216 1.10 20.64 -16.05
C ARG A 216 0.82 19.70 -17.21
N ILE A 217 0.10 18.62 -16.96
CA ILE A 217 -0.29 17.67 -18.01
C ILE A 217 -1.78 17.89 -18.30
N GLN A 218 -2.07 18.34 -19.52
CA GLN A 218 -3.42 18.41 -20.06
C GLN A 218 -3.49 17.57 -21.34
N ASN A 219 -4.41 16.61 -21.38
CA ASN A 219 -4.62 15.74 -22.56
C ASN A 219 -3.32 15.08 -23.09
N GLY A 220 -2.38 14.76 -22.20
CA GLY A 220 -1.09 14.17 -22.55
C GLY A 220 0.00 15.16 -23.00
N ILE A 221 -0.31 16.46 -23.05
CA ILE A 221 0.63 17.53 -23.42
C ILE A 221 1.18 18.19 -22.16
N GLU A 222 2.50 18.44 -22.13
CA GLU A 222 3.16 19.16 -21.05
C GLU A 222 3.11 20.68 -21.29
N GLU A 223 2.48 21.38 -20.36
CA GLU A 223 2.33 22.84 -20.36
C GLU A 223 3.17 23.49 -19.24
N ARG A 224 3.53 24.76 -19.45
CA ARG A 224 4.17 25.57 -18.41
C ARG A 224 3.15 25.97 -17.35
N ILE A 225 3.65 26.14 -16.13
CA ILE A 225 2.85 26.65 -15.00
C ILE A 225 3.20 28.13 -14.86
N ASP A 226 2.30 29.00 -15.31
CA ASP A 226 2.49 30.46 -15.26
C ASP A 226 1.85 31.09 -14.00
N GLU A 227 1.08 30.30 -13.24
CA GLU A 227 0.45 30.70 -11.98
C GLU A 227 1.51 30.91 -10.88
N GLY A 228 1.33 31.95 -10.06
CA GLY A 228 2.20 32.21 -8.91
C GLY A 228 2.13 31.09 -7.86
N ILE A 229 3.27 30.77 -7.23
CA ILE A 229 3.33 29.79 -6.15
C ILE A 229 3.14 30.42 -4.78
N ASN A 230 2.37 29.75 -3.91
CA ASN A 230 2.34 30.09 -2.49
C ASN A 230 3.39 29.27 -1.73
N LYS A 231 4.38 29.96 -1.17
CA LYS A 231 5.57 29.33 -0.56
C LYS A 231 5.37 28.92 0.91
N ASN A 232 4.31 29.39 1.57
CA ASN A 232 4.15 29.28 3.02
C ASN A 232 3.02 28.32 3.45
N LEU A 233 2.53 27.47 2.55
CA LEU A 233 1.42 26.55 2.84
C LEU A 233 1.86 25.17 3.34
N HIS A 234 3.15 24.84 3.26
CA HIS A 234 3.67 23.57 3.72
C HIS A 234 4.48 23.69 5.01
N ARG A 235 4.18 22.84 6.01
CA ARG A 235 4.88 22.78 7.29
C ARG A 235 5.21 21.32 7.66
N PHE A 236 6.07 21.15 8.65
CA PHE A 236 6.47 19.83 9.16
C PHE A 236 6.24 19.70 10.66
N ALA A 237 5.97 18.48 11.12
CA ALA A 237 6.01 18.09 12.51
C ALA A 237 6.74 16.76 12.68
N THR A 238 7.43 16.62 13.80
CA THR A 238 8.05 15.36 14.19
C THR A 238 7.13 14.66 15.18
N ALA A 239 6.61 13.48 14.80
CA ALA A 239 5.82 12.63 15.69
C ALA A 239 5.80 11.19 15.16
N TYR A 240 5.74 10.23 16.07
CA TYR A 240 5.39 8.86 15.74
C TYR A 240 3.86 8.71 15.73
N ILE A 241 3.30 8.39 14.57
CA ILE A 241 1.84 8.30 14.40
C ILE A 241 1.36 6.92 14.86
N THR A 242 0.37 6.93 15.73
CA THR A 242 -0.38 5.76 16.22
C THR A 242 -1.88 6.06 16.10
N GLU A 243 -2.74 5.08 16.39
CA GLU A 243 -4.19 5.34 16.44
C GLU A 243 -4.61 6.43 17.43
N HIS A 244 -3.79 6.70 18.46
CA HIS A 244 -4.06 7.70 19.51
C HIS A 244 -3.49 9.09 19.22
N THR A 245 -2.75 9.26 18.12
CA THR A 245 -2.13 10.55 17.80
C THR A 245 -3.20 11.57 17.39
N ASP A 246 -3.37 12.63 18.17
CA ASP A 246 -4.28 13.74 17.84
C ASP A 246 -3.72 14.58 16.68
N ILE A 247 -4.19 14.29 15.46
CA ILE A 247 -3.70 14.96 14.25
C ILE A 247 -4.17 16.42 14.22
N ALA A 248 -5.37 16.72 14.73
CA ALA A 248 -5.89 18.07 14.76
C ALA A 248 -5.08 18.97 15.68
N ALA A 249 -4.68 18.48 16.86
CA ALA A 249 -3.80 19.22 17.76
C ALA A 249 -2.46 19.57 17.10
N ILE A 250 -1.83 18.61 16.40
CA ILE A 250 -0.56 18.85 15.69
C ILE A 250 -0.75 19.90 14.58
N VAL A 251 -1.85 19.82 13.82
CA VAL A 251 -2.16 20.82 12.79
C VAL A 251 -2.37 22.20 13.42
N LYS A 252 -3.09 22.30 14.54
CA LYS A 252 -3.34 23.58 15.22
C LYS A 252 -2.08 24.21 15.82
N ASP A 253 -1.16 23.41 16.35
CA ASP A 253 0.17 23.86 16.78
C ASP A 253 0.96 24.41 15.59
N LYS A 254 0.98 23.66 14.48
CA LYS A 254 1.77 24.05 13.31
C LYS A 254 1.13 25.14 12.48
N PHE A 255 -0.19 25.33 12.51
CA PHE A 255 -0.93 26.35 11.77
C PHE A 255 -1.76 27.19 12.76
N PRO A 256 -1.16 28.20 13.43
CA PRO A 256 -1.86 29.02 14.41
C PRO A 256 -3.12 29.71 13.86
N GLU A 257 -3.16 29.99 12.55
CA GLU A 257 -4.34 30.50 11.86
C GLU A 257 -5.57 29.57 11.93
N LEU A 258 -5.37 28.28 12.23
CA LEU A 258 -6.40 27.25 12.36
C LEU A 258 -6.72 26.88 13.83
N ALA A 259 -5.98 27.40 14.82
CA ALA A 259 -6.05 26.93 16.22
C ALA A 259 -7.45 27.06 16.86
N GLY A 260 -8.18 28.13 16.55
CA GLY A 260 -9.52 28.43 17.09
C GLY A 260 -10.68 27.93 16.23
N GLN A 261 -10.41 27.19 15.15
CA GLN A 261 -11.43 26.76 14.20
C GLN A 261 -11.78 25.28 14.39
N ASP A 262 -13.00 24.92 14.01
CA ASP A 262 -13.33 23.54 13.71
C ASP A 262 -12.75 23.19 12.33
N ILE A 263 -11.85 22.22 12.30
CA ILE A 263 -11.04 21.92 11.10
C ILE A 263 -11.39 20.54 10.57
N LYS A 264 -11.45 20.47 9.24
CA LYS A 264 -11.53 19.23 8.46
C LYS A 264 -10.18 18.98 7.83
N LEU A 265 -9.69 17.77 8.00
CA LEU A 265 -8.40 17.31 7.55
C LEU A 265 -8.58 16.21 6.53
N LEU A 266 -7.67 16.15 5.56
CA LEU A 266 -7.51 15.00 4.69
C LEU A 266 -6.22 14.31 5.08
N LEU A 267 -6.32 13.14 5.70
CA LEU A 267 -5.15 12.33 6.03
C LEU A 267 -4.69 11.61 4.77
N THR A 268 -3.40 11.70 4.45
CA THR A 268 -2.83 11.08 3.27
C THR A 268 -1.53 10.38 3.58
N GLY A 269 -1.10 9.45 2.73
CA GLY A 269 0.20 8.82 2.85
C GLY A 269 0.58 8.09 1.58
N LEU A 270 1.68 8.53 0.96
CA LEU A 270 2.17 7.97 -0.30
C LEU A 270 2.76 6.57 -0.14
N HIS A 271 3.32 6.27 1.04
CA HIS A 271 3.85 4.96 1.43
C HIS A 271 3.62 4.78 2.93
N THR A 272 2.44 4.30 3.32
CA THR A 272 2.14 4.01 4.73
C THR A 272 2.65 2.62 5.09
N CYS A 273 3.89 2.55 5.57
CA CYS A 273 4.57 1.30 5.91
C CYS A 273 3.98 0.63 7.15
N GLY A 274 3.75 -0.68 7.08
CA GLY A 274 3.35 -1.48 8.25
C GLY A 274 2.09 -0.93 8.93
N ASN A 275 2.13 -0.81 10.26
CA ASN A 275 0.98 -0.37 11.06
C ASN A 275 0.51 1.07 10.77
N LEU A 276 1.30 1.91 10.10
CA LEU A 276 0.91 3.29 9.78
C LEU A 276 -0.36 3.34 8.91
N GLY A 277 -0.55 2.36 8.01
CA GLY A 277 -1.75 2.25 7.19
C GLY A 277 -3.00 2.00 8.04
N PRO A 278 -3.05 0.89 8.82
CA PRO A 278 -4.10 0.62 9.79
C PRO A 278 -4.37 1.76 10.78
N ASP A 279 -3.33 2.38 11.33
CA ASP A 279 -3.47 3.47 12.30
C ASP A 279 -4.08 4.72 11.68
N SER A 280 -3.74 5.03 10.43
CA SER A 280 -4.40 6.11 9.69
C SER A 280 -5.89 5.87 9.49
N LEU A 281 -6.30 4.63 9.23
CA LEU A 281 -7.72 4.27 9.11
C LEU A 281 -8.42 4.34 10.47
N ARG A 282 -7.76 3.96 11.56
CA ARG A 282 -8.28 4.10 12.93
C ARG A 282 -8.46 5.57 13.30
N ILE A 283 -7.47 6.41 13.00
CA ILE A 283 -7.55 7.87 13.14
C ILE A 283 -8.76 8.42 12.38
N PHE A 284 -8.94 8.01 11.12
CA PHE A 284 -10.08 8.46 10.31
C PHE A 284 -11.43 8.12 10.94
N VAL A 285 -11.56 6.92 11.53
CA VAL A 285 -12.81 6.49 12.19
C VAL A 285 -13.01 7.17 13.55
N GLN A 286 -11.93 7.38 14.31
CA GLN A 286 -11.99 7.87 15.69
C GLN A 286 -11.99 9.40 15.80
N GLN A 287 -11.44 10.13 14.82
CA GLN A 287 -11.27 11.58 14.87
C GLN A 287 -12.20 12.29 13.87
N PRO A 288 -13.29 12.94 14.34
CA PRO A 288 -14.25 13.63 13.47
C PRO A 288 -13.64 14.74 12.62
N SER A 289 -12.52 15.32 13.06
CA SER A 289 -11.75 16.30 12.29
C SER A 289 -11.14 15.73 11.02
N THR A 290 -10.99 14.41 10.89
CA THR A 290 -10.44 13.77 9.69
C THR A 290 -11.59 13.44 8.72
N ALA A 291 -11.87 14.34 7.78
CA ALA A 291 -13.01 14.25 6.87
C ALA A 291 -12.81 13.25 5.71
N ALA A 292 -11.57 12.86 5.44
CA ALA A 292 -11.22 11.87 4.42
C ALA A 292 -9.83 11.27 4.67
N VAL A 293 -9.60 10.10 4.08
CA VAL A 293 -8.31 9.42 4.05
C VAL A 293 -7.94 9.02 2.62
N PHE A 294 -6.68 9.22 2.23
CA PHE A 294 -6.11 8.76 0.96
C PHE A 294 -4.74 8.14 1.21
N ASN A 295 -4.72 6.82 1.38
CA ASN A 295 -3.52 6.08 1.75
C ASN A 295 -3.14 5.05 0.70
N VAL A 296 -1.83 4.96 0.46
CA VAL A 296 -1.19 3.88 -0.29
C VAL A 296 -0.35 3.09 0.72
N PRO A 297 -0.88 1.98 1.29
CA PRO A 297 -0.14 1.15 2.22
C PRO A 297 0.95 0.34 1.49
N CYS A 298 2.05 0.10 2.18
CA CYS A 298 3.15 -0.73 1.66
C CYS A 298 3.89 -1.44 2.80
N CYS A 299 4.90 -2.24 2.44
CA CYS A 299 5.71 -2.98 3.40
C CYS A 299 4.85 -3.86 4.34
N TYR A 300 3.94 -4.66 3.79
CA TYR A 300 3.02 -5.50 4.58
C TYR A 300 3.73 -6.44 5.56
N HIS A 301 4.98 -6.81 5.32
CA HIS A 301 5.82 -7.57 6.25
C HIS A 301 6.13 -6.84 7.57
N LEU A 302 5.93 -5.52 7.62
CA LEU A 302 6.03 -4.71 8.84
C LEU A 302 4.70 -4.56 9.57
N LEU A 303 3.60 -5.11 9.02
CA LEU A 303 2.36 -5.23 9.77
C LEU A 303 2.57 -6.24 10.89
N THR A 304 2.05 -5.87 12.05
CA THR A 304 1.99 -6.74 13.23
C THR A 304 0.79 -7.68 13.17
N GLU A 305 1.02 -8.95 13.48
CA GLU A 305 0.00 -9.98 13.74
C GLU A 305 0.19 -10.55 15.15
N ALA A 306 -0.86 -11.15 15.72
CA ALA A 306 -0.80 -11.77 17.04
C ALA A 306 0.30 -12.85 17.17
N VAL A 307 0.64 -13.52 16.08
CA VAL A 307 1.68 -14.57 16.04
C VAL A 307 3.11 -14.02 15.99
N ASP A 308 3.31 -12.73 15.71
CA ASP A 308 4.65 -12.16 15.54
C ASP A 308 5.42 -12.04 16.87
N GLY A 309 4.72 -11.95 18.02
CA GLY A 309 5.35 -11.84 19.34
C GLY A 309 6.23 -13.04 19.74
N GLN A 310 6.17 -14.14 18.99
CA GLN A 310 7.01 -15.33 19.18
C GLN A 310 8.26 -15.34 18.27
N LEU A 311 8.39 -14.38 17.36
CA LEU A 311 9.50 -14.25 16.41
C LEU A 311 10.38 -13.06 16.83
N PHE A 312 11.66 -13.31 17.13
CA PHE A 312 12.64 -12.27 17.45
C PHE A 312 12.70 -11.23 16.31
N ASP A 313 12.14 -10.03 16.50
CA ASP A 313 12.29 -8.93 15.54
C ASP A 313 13.38 -7.96 15.98
N VAL A 314 14.46 -7.90 15.18
CA VAL A 314 15.58 -6.96 15.35
C VAL A 314 15.20 -5.55 14.85
N PHE A 315 14.14 -5.42 14.04
CA PHE A 315 13.76 -4.18 13.37
C PHE A 315 12.59 -3.43 14.04
N GLN A 316 11.84 -4.07 14.95
CA GLN A 316 10.77 -3.43 15.74
C GLN A 316 11.21 -2.95 17.13
N ARG A 317 12.48 -3.18 17.51
CA ARG A 317 12.98 -3.04 18.89
C ARG A 317 12.75 -1.65 19.52
N ASP A 318 12.64 -0.60 18.71
CA ASP A 318 12.72 0.78 19.21
C ASP A 318 11.48 1.65 18.93
N TYR A 319 10.43 1.14 18.26
CA TYR A 319 9.30 1.98 17.82
C TYR A 319 7.89 1.44 18.17
N GLY A 320 7.78 0.23 18.72
CA GLY A 320 6.50 -0.34 19.14
C GLY A 320 6.36 -0.30 20.66
N GLY A 321 5.51 0.59 21.19
CA GLY A 321 5.03 0.43 22.56
C GLY A 321 4.18 -0.84 22.67
N GLU A 322 4.09 -1.43 23.86
CA GLU A 322 3.24 -2.59 24.19
C GLU A 322 1.74 -2.38 23.86
N ASP A 323 1.34 -1.16 23.49
CA ASP A 323 -0.04 -0.69 23.39
C ASP A 323 -0.57 -0.54 21.95
N THR A 324 0.16 -0.97 20.91
CA THR A 324 -0.34 -0.85 19.52
C THR A 324 -1.19 -2.06 19.12
N LYS A 325 -2.45 -1.81 18.71
CA LYS A 325 -3.31 -2.85 18.12
C LYS A 325 -2.65 -3.45 16.88
N GLN A 326 -2.76 -4.77 16.74
CA GLN A 326 -2.27 -5.53 15.58
C GLN A 326 -2.61 -4.84 14.24
N GLY A 327 -1.65 -4.77 13.32
CA GLY A 327 -1.83 -4.19 12.00
C GLY A 327 -2.70 -5.07 11.09
N PHE A 328 -2.65 -6.39 11.28
CA PHE A 328 -3.52 -7.36 10.63
C PHE A 328 -3.97 -8.45 11.62
N PRO A 329 -5.21 -8.97 11.49
CA PRO A 329 -6.31 -8.42 10.71
C PRO A 329 -6.93 -7.20 11.40
N MET A 330 -7.41 -6.24 10.60
CA MET A 330 -8.16 -5.08 11.09
C MET A 330 -9.65 -5.36 11.28
N SER A 331 -10.23 -6.24 10.46
CA SER A 331 -11.66 -6.53 10.51
C SER A 331 -11.96 -7.54 11.61
N GLU A 332 -13.10 -7.37 12.29
CA GLU A 332 -13.60 -8.38 13.22
C GLU A 332 -13.90 -9.70 12.51
N TYR A 333 -14.28 -9.64 11.22
CA TYR A 333 -14.59 -10.81 10.40
C TYR A 333 -13.41 -11.78 10.25
N LEU A 334 -12.18 -11.26 10.15
CA LEU A 334 -10.97 -12.07 10.00
C LEU A 334 -10.27 -12.33 11.33
N LYS A 335 -10.85 -11.95 12.46
CA LYS A 335 -10.21 -12.07 13.78
C LYS A 335 -9.71 -13.49 14.04
N GLY A 336 -8.43 -13.60 14.40
CA GLY A 336 -7.75 -14.88 14.63
C GLY A 336 -7.14 -15.51 13.38
N TYR A 337 -7.44 -15.00 12.18
CA TYR A 337 -6.74 -15.41 10.96
C TYR A 337 -5.38 -14.71 10.86
N ASN A 338 -4.33 -15.49 10.63
CA ASN A 338 -2.96 -15.00 10.53
C ASN A 338 -2.38 -15.39 9.17
N LEU A 339 -1.65 -14.48 8.53
CA LEU A 339 -0.96 -14.77 7.27
C LEU A 339 0.47 -15.25 7.55
N GLY A 340 1.12 -14.75 8.59
CA GLY A 340 2.54 -14.98 8.84
C GLY A 340 3.48 -14.05 8.05
N ARG A 341 4.65 -13.76 8.64
CA ARG A 341 5.57 -12.72 8.17
C ARG A 341 6.07 -12.94 6.74
N ASN A 342 6.41 -14.18 6.39
CA ASN A 342 6.96 -14.51 5.07
C ASN A 342 5.89 -14.38 3.97
N ALA A 343 4.65 -14.77 4.24
CA ALA A 343 3.54 -14.52 3.32
C ALA A 343 3.31 -13.02 3.12
N ARG A 344 3.34 -12.21 4.19
CA ARG A 344 3.24 -10.74 4.09
C ARG A 344 4.44 -10.11 3.34
N MET A 345 5.62 -10.71 3.41
CA MET A 345 6.80 -10.30 2.63
C MET A 345 6.62 -10.61 1.14
N LEU A 346 6.09 -11.79 0.79
CA LEU A 346 5.73 -12.11 -0.59
C LEU A 346 4.66 -11.17 -1.13
N ALA A 347 3.66 -10.82 -0.32
CA ALA A 347 2.60 -9.88 -0.69
C ALA A 347 3.11 -8.45 -1.01
N ALA A 348 4.32 -8.09 -0.57
CA ALA A 348 4.94 -6.80 -0.92
C ALA A 348 5.61 -6.81 -2.31
N GLN A 349 5.69 -7.96 -2.99
CA GLN A 349 6.24 -8.07 -4.34
C GLN A 349 5.17 -7.76 -5.40
N SER A 350 5.57 -7.07 -6.46
CA SER A 350 4.70 -6.86 -7.63
C SER A 350 4.78 -8.07 -8.54
N ILE A 351 3.77 -8.95 -8.47
CA ILE A 351 3.68 -10.11 -9.35
C ILE A 351 3.61 -9.72 -10.82
N ASP A 352 2.91 -8.62 -11.16
CA ASP A 352 2.83 -8.15 -12.54
C ASP A 352 4.19 -7.76 -13.09
N ARG A 353 5.05 -7.12 -12.29
CA ARG A 353 6.43 -6.83 -12.68
C ARG A 353 7.25 -8.11 -12.85
N VAL A 354 7.15 -9.05 -11.92
CA VAL A 354 7.86 -10.34 -11.99
C VAL A 354 7.49 -11.09 -13.26
N VAL A 355 6.20 -11.12 -13.61
CA VAL A 355 5.70 -11.75 -14.83
C VAL A 355 6.16 -11.00 -16.07
N ASN A 356 6.03 -9.67 -16.10
CA ASN A 356 6.46 -8.84 -17.23
C ASN A 356 7.95 -8.98 -17.55
N ASP A 357 8.78 -8.97 -16.50
CA ASP A 357 10.23 -9.06 -16.64
C ASP A 357 10.73 -10.51 -16.71
N ARG A 358 9.81 -11.49 -16.60
CA ARG A 358 10.09 -12.93 -16.47
C ARG A 358 11.21 -13.21 -15.46
N GLN A 359 11.11 -12.53 -14.33
CA GLN A 359 12.17 -12.48 -13.34
C GLN A 359 12.28 -13.82 -12.60
N LEU A 360 13.46 -14.45 -12.69
CA LEU A 360 13.79 -15.66 -11.93
C LEU A 360 14.38 -15.31 -10.55
N PRO A 361 14.24 -16.22 -9.56
CA PRO A 361 14.92 -16.08 -8.28
C PRO A 361 16.44 -15.95 -8.42
N SER A 362 17.08 -15.23 -7.50
CA SER A 362 18.53 -15.06 -7.52
C SER A 362 19.27 -16.37 -7.27
N ILE A 363 20.31 -16.66 -8.06
CA ILE A 363 21.19 -17.82 -7.86
C ILE A 363 21.89 -17.82 -6.48
N SER A 364 22.02 -16.64 -5.85
CA SER A 364 22.56 -16.51 -4.49
C SER A 364 21.79 -17.32 -3.45
N LEU A 365 20.51 -17.61 -3.69
CA LEU A 365 19.68 -18.43 -2.82
C LEU A 365 20.14 -19.88 -2.76
N LEU A 366 20.59 -20.43 -3.90
CA LEU A 366 21.15 -21.77 -3.96
C LEU A 366 22.45 -21.86 -3.16
N TYR A 367 23.35 -20.88 -3.34
CA TYR A 367 24.60 -20.83 -2.58
C TYR A 367 24.34 -20.68 -1.07
N ARG A 368 23.36 -19.86 -0.67
CA ARG A 368 22.93 -19.75 0.73
C ARG A 368 22.38 -21.07 1.26
N ALA A 369 21.55 -21.77 0.49
CA ALA A 369 20.99 -23.06 0.88
C ALA A 369 22.08 -24.13 1.05
N LEU A 370 23.01 -24.21 0.09
CA LEU A 370 24.15 -25.11 0.17
C LEU A 370 25.00 -24.81 1.42
N LEU A 371 25.32 -23.53 1.67
CA LEU A 371 26.06 -23.11 2.86
C LEU A 371 25.32 -23.52 4.15
N GLN A 372 24.01 -23.31 4.22
CA GLN A 372 23.21 -23.72 5.38
C GLN A 372 23.25 -25.23 5.61
N VAL A 373 23.13 -26.05 4.56
CA VAL A 373 23.25 -27.52 4.68
C VAL A 373 24.64 -27.93 5.15
N ILE A 374 25.69 -27.34 4.59
CA ILE A 374 27.07 -27.61 5.00
C ILE A 374 27.28 -27.22 6.46
N SER A 375 26.83 -26.04 6.87
CA SER A 375 26.93 -25.57 8.25
C SER A 375 26.17 -26.48 9.21
N LEU A 376 24.94 -26.89 8.90
CA LEU A 376 24.17 -27.79 9.76
C LEU A 376 24.80 -29.19 9.87
N ARG A 377 25.45 -29.70 8.81
CA ARG A 377 26.15 -30.99 8.84
C ARG A 377 27.48 -30.94 9.57
N ASN A 378 28.20 -29.82 9.49
CA ASN A 378 29.51 -29.65 10.12
C ASN A 378 29.44 -29.08 11.55
N CYS A 379 28.34 -28.41 11.90
CA CYS A 379 28.03 -28.00 13.27
C CYS A 379 27.28 -29.12 14.00
N HIS A 380 27.88 -30.31 14.10
CA HIS A 380 27.62 -31.17 15.24
C HIS A 380 28.29 -30.53 16.48
N PHE A 381 27.73 -29.44 16.98
CA PHE A 381 27.97 -29.06 18.37
C PHE A 381 27.10 -29.98 19.21
N SER A 382 27.76 -30.94 19.86
CA SER A 382 27.22 -31.69 20.99
C SER A 382 26.53 -30.70 21.94
N CYS A 383 25.23 -30.85 22.09
CA CYS A 383 24.49 -30.25 23.20
C CYS A 383 24.59 -31.20 24.39
#